data_AF-A0A4Q3SQ12-F1
#
_entry.id   AF-A0A4Q3SQ12-F1
#
_cell.length_a   1.000
_cell.length_b   1.000
_cell.length_c   1.000
_cell.angle_alpha   90.00
_cell.angle_beta   90.00
_cell.angle_gamma   90.00
#
_symmetry.space_group_name_H-M   'P 1'
#
loop_
_entity.id
_entity.type
_entity.pdbx_description
1 polymer ?
#
loop_
_entity_poly.entity_id
_entity_poly.type
_entity_poly.pdbx_seq_one_letter_code
_entity_poly.pdbx_strand_id
1 'polypeptide(L)'
;MIDAPSSSSSGILPCQSIDDLIASGAITSAKPFDPDQVQPASLDLRLGARAWRVRASFLPGLGRTVPQRLEDVAMHELDLTKGAVLERGCVYIAELQEALALPKGISARANPKSSTGRVDVFVRLLT
;
A
#
# COMPACT_ATOMS: atom_id res chain seq x y z
N MET A 1 24.42 5.90 -35.99
CA MET A 1 24.19 4.99 -34.85
C MET A 1 24.16 5.89 -33.63
N ILE A 2 22.96 6.21 -33.14
CA ILE A 2 22.77 7.23 -32.09
C ILE A 2 22.73 6.44 -30.78
N ASP A 3 23.74 6.60 -29.94
CA ASP A 3 23.76 6.00 -28.61
C ASP A 3 22.55 6.49 -27.81
N ALA A 4 21.76 5.54 -27.31
CA ALA A 4 20.67 5.82 -26.40
C ALA A 4 21.24 6.24 -25.04
N PRO A 5 20.77 7.33 -24.41
CA PRO A 5 21.28 7.73 -23.11
C PRO A 5 20.86 6.71 -22.05
N SER A 6 21.82 5.91 -21.60
CA SER A 6 21.72 5.14 -20.36
C SER A 6 21.89 6.08 -19.17
N SER A 7 20.81 6.69 -18.71
CA SER A 7 20.80 7.51 -17.50
C SER A 7 19.80 6.96 -16.48
N SER A 8 20.25 6.09 -15.58
CA SER A 8 19.52 5.86 -14.33
C SER A 8 19.72 7.09 -13.43
N SER A 9 19.03 8.18 -13.72
CA SER A 9 19.00 9.35 -12.84
C SER A 9 18.25 8.95 -11.55
N SER A 10 18.94 9.06 -10.41
CA SER A 10 18.31 8.88 -9.10
C SER A 10 17.17 9.90 -8.95
N GLY A 11 15.97 9.44 -8.60
CA GLY A 11 14.80 10.32 -8.48
C GLY A 11 13.52 9.58 -8.12
N ILE A 12 12.42 10.34 -8.05
CA ILE A 12 11.08 9.78 -7.93
C ILE A 12 10.66 9.22 -9.30
N LEU A 13 10.09 8.03 -9.31
CA LEU A 13 9.61 7.39 -10.52
C LEU A 13 8.37 8.11 -11.06
N PRO A 14 8.35 8.51 -12.35
CA PRO A 14 7.14 9.03 -13.00
C PRO A 14 6.14 7.90 -13.27
N CYS A 15 4.89 8.27 -13.62
CA CYS A 15 3.83 7.30 -13.91
C CYS A 15 4.21 6.23 -14.93
N GLN A 16 4.94 6.57 -16.01
CA GLN A 16 5.38 5.59 -17.01
C GLN A 16 6.20 4.45 -16.37
N SER A 17 7.09 4.78 -15.44
CA SER A 17 7.90 3.78 -14.74
C SER A 17 7.07 2.96 -13.74
N ILE A 18 6.01 3.53 -13.17
CA ILE A 18 5.06 2.80 -12.33
C ILE A 18 4.25 1.82 -13.20
N ASP A 19 3.82 2.25 -14.38
CA ASP A 19 3.14 1.40 -15.37
C ASP A 19 4.04 0.24 -15.82
N ASP A 20 5.32 0.48 -16.07
CA ASP A 20 6.29 -0.57 -16.39
C ASP A 20 6.47 -1.59 -15.24
N LEU A 21 6.45 -1.12 -13.99
CA LEU A 21 6.52 -1.99 -12.81
C LEU A 21 5.23 -2.83 -12.66
N ILE A 22 4.08 -2.29 -13.03
CA ILE A 22 2.82 -3.05 -13.09
C ILE A 22 2.89 -4.09 -14.21
N ALA A 23 3.28 -3.69 -15.42
CA ALA A 23 3.35 -4.55 -16.60
C ALA A 23 4.35 -5.71 -16.42
N SER A 24 5.45 -5.48 -15.70
CA SER A 24 6.45 -6.51 -15.38
C SER A 24 6.10 -7.38 -14.16
N GLY A 25 5.00 -7.07 -13.45
CA GLY A 25 4.56 -7.80 -12.26
C GLY A 25 5.36 -7.49 -10.99
N ALA A 26 6.19 -6.44 -10.99
CA ALA A 26 6.85 -5.94 -9.77
C ALA A 26 5.86 -5.25 -8.81
N ILE A 27 4.78 -4.68 -9.35
CA ILE A 27 3.61 -4.22 -8.61
C ILE A 27 2.43 -5.06 -9.09
N THR A 28 1.79 -5.77 -8.17
CA THR A 28 0.61 -6.61 -8.46
C THR A 28 -0.57 -6.14 -7.63
N SER A 29 -1.78 -6.50 -8.05
CA SER A 29 -3.00 -6.21 -7.28
C SER A 29 -3.98 -7.36 -7.39
N ALA A 30 -4.75 -7.60 -6.32
CA ALA A 30 -5.77 -8.65 -6.27
C ALA A 30 -6.92 -8.43 -7.27
N LYS A 31 -7.14 -7.19 -7.70
CA LYS A 31 -8.09 -6.81 -8.75
C LYS A 31 -7.38 -5.98 -9.82
N PRO A 32 -7.92 -5.90 -11.06
CA PRO A 32 -7.40 -4.98 -12.06
C PRO A 32 -7.24 -3.56 -11.50
N PHE A 33 -6.18 -2.87 -11.91
CA PHE A 33 -5.95 -1.47 -11.52
C PHE A 33 -7.05 -0.58 -12.10
N ASP A 34 -7.47 0.43 -11.35
CA ASP A 34 -8.43 1.40 -11.85
C ASP A 34 -7.75 2.35 -12.86
N PRO A 35 -8.47 2.87 -13.88
CA PRO A 35 -7.86 3.68 -14.94
C PRO A 35 -7.12 4.93 -14.45
N ASP A 36 -7.49 5.45 -13.27
CA ASP A 36 -6.92 6.64 -12.64
C ASP A 36 -6.10 6.31 -11.38
N GLN A 37 -5.80 5.04 -11.11
CA GLN A 37 -5.09 4.64 -9.90
C GLN A 37 -3.61 5.08 -9.92
N VAL A 38 -2.99 5.08 -11.11
CA VAL A 38 -1.64 5.59 -11.33
C VAL A 38 -1.69 7.11 -11.46
N GLN A 39 -0.95 7.78 -10.59
CA GLN A 39 -0.82 9.24 -10.52
C GLN A 39 0.54 9.67 -11.08
N PRO A 40 0.77 10.96 -11.39
CA PRO A 40 1.98 11.41 -12.11
C PRO A 40 3.32 10.93 -11.53
N ALA A 41 3.40 10.70 -10.22
CA ALA A 41 4.59 10.20 -9.53
C ALA A 41 4.26 9.34 -8.29
N SER A 42 3.09 8.69 -8.28
CA SER A 42 2.64 7.84 -7.18
C SER A 42 1.58 6.84 -7.64
N LEU A 43 1.28 5.86 -6.79
CA LEU A 43 0.20 4.89 -7.00
C LEU A 43 -0.76 4.97 -5.80
N ASP A 44 -2.05 5.13 -6.07
CA ASP A 44 -3.06 5.02 -5.02
C ASP A 44 -3.22 3.55 -4.60
N LEU A 45 -3.25 3.30 -3.29
CA LEU A 45 -3.44 1.97 -2.72
C LEU A 45 -4.91 1.76 -2.34
N ARG A 46 -5.40 0.54 -2.53
CA ARG A 46 -6.81 0.18 -2.32
C ARG A 46 -6.93 -0.81 -1.17
N LEU A 47 -7.97 -0.64 -0.35
CA LEU A 47 -8.27 -1.59 0.71
C LEU A 47 -8.67 -2.94 0.12
N GLY A 48 -8.15 -4.01 0.72
CA GLY A 48 -8.52 -5.40 0.45
C GLY A 48 -9.91 -5.73 1.00
N ALA A 49 -10.21 -7.03 1.09
CA ALA A 49 -11.52 -7.49 1.55
C ALA A 49 -11.67 -7.47 3.07
N ARG A 50 -10.55 -7.42 3.81
CA ARG A 50 -10.55 -7.62 5.26
C ARG A 50 -9.84 -6.50 5.99
N ALA A 51 -10.34 -6.23 7.19
CA ALA A 51 -9.64 -5.46 8.20
C ALA A 51 -9.83 -6.11 9.58
N TRP A 52 -8.96 -5.79 10.53
CA TRP A 52 -9.05 -6.25 11.89
C TRP A 52 -9.02 -5.06 12.83
N ARG A 53 -10.00 -4.96 13.73
CA ARG A 53 -9.92 -4.07 14.87
C ARG A 53 -8.87 -4.63 15.82
N VAL A 54 -7.89 -3.81 16.17
CA VAL A 54 -6.81 -4.16 17.09
C VAL A 54 -6.86 -3.23 18.30
N ARG A 55 -6.40 -3.72 19.45
CA ARG A 55 -6.38 -2.91 20.68
C ARG A 55 -5.44 -1.71 20.57
N ALA A 56 -4.31 -1.90 19.91
CA ALA A 56 -3.29 -0.89 19.72
C ALA A 56 -2.52 -1.14 18.42
N SER A 57 -1.89 -0.09 17.90
CA SER A 57 -0.94 -0.22 16.79
C SER A 57 0.30 -1.01 17.23
N PHE A 58 0.99 -1.62 16.27
CA PHE A 58 2.19 -2.42 16.52
C PHE A 58 3.18 -2.31 15.37
N LEU A 59 4.43 -2.68 15.65
CA LEU A 59 5.41 -3.03 14.64
C LEU A 59 5.54 -4.56 14.62
N PRO A 60 5.63 -5.21 13.44
CA PRO A 60 5.80 -6.67 13.36
C PRO A 60 7.01 -7.18 14.15
N GLY A 61 8.08 -6.38 14.17
CA GLY A 61 9.36 -6.74 14.78
C GLY A 61 10.26 -7.50 13.82
N LEU A 62 11.52 -7.71 14.21
CA LEU A 62 12.49 -8.44 13.38
C LEU A 62 12.08 -9.91 13.22
N GLY A 63 12.08 -10.41 11.99
CA GLY A 63 11.82 -11.81 11.68
C GLY A 63 10.36 -12.25 11.79
N ARG A 64 9.41 -11.33 11.97
CA ARG A 64 7.97 -11.60 11.96
C ARG A 64 7.27 -10.81 10.85
N THR A 65 6.29 -11.44 10.23
CA THR A 65 5.40 -10.79 9.25
C THR A 65 4.24 -10.09 9.95
N VAL A 66 3.59 -9.14 9.27
CA VAL A 66 2.38 -8.48 9.77
C VAL A 66 1.29 -9.48 10.15
N PRO A 67 0.94 -10.50 9.32
CA PRO A 67 -0.10 -11.48 9.68
C PRO A 67 0.23 -12.29 10.94
N GLN A 68 1.48 -12.74 11.09
CA GLN A 68 1.91 -13.48 12.29
C GLN A 68 1.77 -12.64 13.56
N ARG A 69 2.06 -11.34 13.49
CA ARG A 69 1.89 -10.45 14.65
C ARG A 69 0.43 -10.10 14.90
N LEU A 70 -0.40 -10.11 13.86
CA LEU A 70 -1.81 -9.79 13.94
C LEU A 70 -2.58 -10.83 14.77
N GLU A 71 -2.20 -12.11 14.69
CA GLU A 71 -2.78 -13.19 15.50
C GLU A 71 -2.72 -12.89 17.02
N ASP A 72 -1.69 -12.19 17.47
CA ASP A 72 -1.49 -11.85 18.89
C ASP A 72 -2.40 -10.68 19.37
N VAL A 73 -2.89 -9.84 18.46
CA VAL A 73 -3.47 -8.51 18.80
C VAL A 73 -4.83 -8.24 18.18
N ALA A 74 -5.27 -9.04 17.21
CA ALA A 74 -6.56 -8.93 16.58
C ALA A 74 -7.68 -9.19 17.59
N MET A 75 -8.70 -8.32 17.57
CA MET A 75 -9.90 -8.50 18.38
C MET A 75 -11.05 -9.05 17.52
N HIS A 76 -11.37 -8.36 16.43
CA HIS A 76 -12.47 -8.71 15.53
C HIS A 76 -12.06 -8.47 14.09
N GLU A 77 -12.35 -9.42 13.21
CA GLU A 77 -12.25 -9.25 11.76
C GLU A 77 -13.50 -8.55 11.23
N LEU A 78 -13.31 -7.69 10.23
CA LEU A 78 -14.34 -6.94 9.53
C LEU A 78 -14.27 -7.31 8.04
N ASP A 79 -15.42 -7.70 7.49
CA ASP A 79 -15.62 -7.89 6.05
C ASP A 79 -15.91 -6.54 5.38
N LEU A 80 -14.94 -6.03 4.62
CA LEU A 80 -15.03 -4.74 3.93
C LEU A 80 -15.85 -4.83 2.62
N THR A 81 -16.19 -6.03 2.13
CA THR A 81 -16.89 -6.19 0.85
C THR A 81 -18.34 -5.68 0.88
N LYS A 82 -18.92 -5.56 2.08
CA LYS A 82 -20.30 -5.08 2.32
C LYS A 82 -20.33 -3.64 2.83
N GLY A 83 -19.17 -2.98 2.89
CA GLY A 83 -18.98 -1.74 3.63
C GLY A 83 -18.85 -2.00 5.14
N ALA A 84 -18.04 -1.16 5.80
CA ALA A 84 -17.83 -1.23 7.24
C ALA A 84 -17.65 0.18 7.81
N VAL A 85 -18.04 0.37 9.07
CA VAL A 85 -17.81 1.62 9.80
C VAL A 85 -16.53 1.47 10.63
N LEU A 86 -15.56 2.35 10.38
CA LEU A 86 -14.37 2.47 11.21
C LEU A 86 -14.60 3.58 12.24
N GLU A 87 -14.67 3.20 13.51
CA GLU A 87 -15.00 4.10 14.61
C GLU A 87 -13.82 5.01 14.96
N ARG A 88 -14.11 6.27 15.35
CA ARG A 88 -13.08 7.21 15.83
C ARG A 88 -12.43 6.66 17.10
N GLY A 89 -11.13 6.91 17.25
CA GLY A 89 -10.35 6.44 18.41
C GLY A 89 -10.03 4.94 18.40
N CYS A 90 -10.44 4.20 17.36
CA CYS A 90 -10.10 2.80 17.19
C CYS A 90 -8.97 2.60 16.18
N VAL A 91 -8.23 1.51 16.34
CA VAL A 91 -7.14 1.14 15.43
C VAL A 91 -7.57 -0.07 14.61
N TYR A 92 -7.32 0.02 13.31
CA TYR A 92 -7.62 -1.03 12.36
C TYR A 92 -6.38 -1.36 11.53
N ILE A 93 -6.12 -2.64 11.33
CA ILE A 93 -5.18 -3.12 10.32
C ILE A 93 -6.03 -3.58 9.14
N ALA A 94 -5.85 -3.00 7.97
CA ALA A 94 -6.57 -3.39 6.77
C ALA A 94 -5.59 -4.00 5.77
N GLU A 95 -6.03 -5.04 5.08
CA GLU A 95 -5.28 -5.54 3.92
C GLU A 95 -5.28 -4.49 2.82
N LEU A 96 -4.24 -4.52 2.00
CA LEU A 96 -4.23 -3.80 0.72
C LEU A 96 -4.43 -4.80 -0.41
N GLN A 97 -4.97 -4.33 -1.52
CA GLN A 97 -5.07 -5.13 -2.74
C GLN A 97 -3.70 -5.28 -3.40
N GLU A 98 -2.83 -4.27 -3.27
CA GLU A 98 -1.53 -4.22 -3.92
C GLU A 98 -0.44 -4.97 -3.14
N ALA A 99 0.45 -5.65 -3.88
CA ALA A 99 1.65 -6.30 -3.36
C ALA A 99 2.87 -5.90 -4.19
N LEU A 100 4.04 -5.87 -3.54
CA LEU A 100 5.28 -5.35 -4.12
C LEU A 100 6.37 -6.41 -4.12
N ALA A 101 7.02 -6.58 -5.27
CA ALA A 101 8.25 -7.34 -5.49
C ALA A 101 9.25 -6.44 -6.23
N LEU A 102 9.66 -5.35 -5.56
CA LEU A 102 10.43 -4.28 -6.21
C LEU A 102 11.84 -4.74 -6.64
N PRO A 103 12.30 -4.36 -7.84
CA PRO A 103 13.67 -4.60 -8.29
C PRO A 103 14.70 -3.95 -7.37
N LYS A 104 15.93 -4.49 -7.40
CA LYS A 104 17.06 -3.87 -6.70
C LYS A 104 17.25 -2.42 -7.14
N GLY A 105 17.51 -1.55 -6.17
CA GLY A 105 17.72 -0.11 -6.40
C GLY A 105 16.43 0.71 -6.38
N ILE A 106 15.25 0.07 -6.29
CA ILE A 106 13.97 0.76 -6.14
C ILE A 106 13.49 0.61 -4.70
N SER A 107 13.03 1.71 -4.12
CA SER A 107 12.37 1.73 -2.82
C SER A 107 11.11 2.57 -2.89
N ALA A 108 10.14 2.28 -2.02
CA ALA A 108 8.87 2.99 -1.98
C ALA A 108 8.66 3.63 -0.60
N ARG A 109 7.88 4.71 -0.58
CA ARG A 109 7.34 5.31 0.64
C ARG A 109 5.85 5.56 0.43
N ALA A 110 5.08 5.43 1.50
CA ALA A 110 3.65 5.69 1.47
C ALA A 110 3.31 6.93 2.29
N ASN A 111 2.35 7.70 1.80
CA ASN A 111 1.77 8.86 2.48
C ASN A 111 0.24 8.82 2.35
N PRO A 112 -0.51 9.38 3.31
CA PRO A 112 -1.94 9.56 3.14
C PRO A 112 -2.24 10.43 1.91
N LYS A 113 -3.33 10.13 1.20
CA LYS A 113 -3.92 11.09 0.25
C LYS A 113 -4.39 12.32 1.03
N SER A 114 -4.35 13.48 0.39
CA SER A 114 -4.80 14.74 1.01
C SER A 114 -6.26 14.69 1.47
N SER A 115 -7.13 13.98 0.74
CA SER A 115 -8.52 13.72 1.14
C SER A 115 -8.62 12.95 2.46
N THR A 116 -7.74 11.97 2.70
CA THR A 116 -7.66 11.22 3.97
C THR A 116 -7.29 12.13 5.13
N GLY A 117 -6.35 13.05 4.93
CA GLY A 117 -5.97 14.04 5.94
C GLY A 117 -7.12 15.00 6.28
N ARG A 118 -7.92 15.41 5.29
CA ARG A 118 -9.06 16.33 5.50
C ARG A 118 -10.19 15.75 6.35
N VAL A 119 -10.29 14.43 6.44
CA VAL A 119 -11.28 13.75 7.31
C VAL A 119 -10.67 13.26 8.62
N ASP A 120 -9.46 13.74 8.98
CA ASP A 120 -8.78 13.42 10.24
C ASP A 120 -8.58 11.89 10.44
N VAL A 121 -8.27 11.19 9.35
CA VAL A 121 -7.97 9.76 9.38
C VAL A 121 -6.46 9.55 9.37
N PHE A 122 -5.94 8.98 10.45
CA PHE A 122 -4.54 8.59 10.54
C PHE A 122 -4.31 7.24 9.87
N VAL A 123 -3.35 7.18 8.95
CA VAL A 123 -2.95 5.94 8.25
C VAL A 123 -1.44 5.76 8.27
N ARG A 124 -1.01 4.51 8.33
CA ARG A 124 0.38 4.09 8.13
C ARG A 124 0.40 2.81 7.32
N LEU A 125 1.41 2.68 6.45
CA LEU A 125 1.70 1.42 5.77
C LEU A 125 2.59 0.56 6.68
N LEU A 126 2.27 -0.72 6.77
CA LEU A 126 3.08 -1.75 7.43
C LEU A 126 3.57 -2.73 6.38
N THR A 127 4.79 -3.23 6.54
CA THR A 127 5.46 -4.19 5.65
C THR A 127 6.06 -5.31 6.46
#